data_AF-A0A1I1L4X7-F1
#
_entry.id   AF-A0A1I1L4X7-F1
#
_cell.length_a   1.000
_cell.length_b   1.000
_cell.length_c   1.000
_cell.angle_alpha   90.00
_cell.angle_beta   90.00
_cell.angle_gamma   90.00
#
_symmetry.space_group_name_H-M   'P 1'
#
loop_
_entity.id
_entity.type
_entity.pdbx_description
1 polymer ?
#
loop_
_entity_poly.entity_id
_entity_poly.type
_entity_poly.pdbx_seq_one_letter_code
_entity_poly.pdbx_strand_id
1 'polypeptide(L)'
;MSQLLLNHLTREHAAIGDFLELLDQEAEAMTHGDFAKLPGLVDRKSRLADQITFFSRQREIEQETLGYPAGRSGAEAVVAAGGEAMQKAWRDLRDLAAQAHERNHRNGVMIHTHLDYTRQAISFLHAKTQPLYGPNGTHHTGASTGKPLALG
;
A
#
# COMPACT_ATOMS: atom_id res chain seq x y z
N MET A 1 5.07 -18.99 31.61
CA MET A 1 4.98 -18.04 30.48
C MET A 1 5.48 -18.75 29.23
N SER A 2 4.73 -18.80 28.12
CA SER A 2 5.19 -19.47 26.89
C SER A 2 6.28 -18.64 26.21
N GLN A 3 7.53 -19.08 26.32
CA GLN A 3 8.68 -18.45 25.67
C GLN A 3 8.58 -18.50 24.14
N LEU A 4 7.90 -19.51 23.60
CA LEU A 4 7.66 -19.67 22.16
C LEU A 4 6.75 -18.58 21.63
N LEU A 5 5.62 -18.31 22.31
CA LEU A 5 4.69 -17.26 21.91
C LEU A 5 5.36 -15.88 21.89
N LEU A 6 6.18 -15.58 22.91
CA LEU A 6 6.93 -14.33 22.97
C LEU A 6 7.91 -14.22 21.80
N ASN A 7 8.59 -15.31 21.45
CA ASN A 7 9.49 -15.35 20.29
C ASN A 7 8.74 -15.06 18.98
N HIS A 8 7.57 -15.66 18.78
CA HIS A 8 6.73 -15.40 17.60
C HIS A 8 6.32 -13.93 17.50
N LEU A 9 5.87 -13.32 18.61
CA LEU A 9 5.54 -11.89 18.64
C LEU A 9 6.73 -11.00 18.30
N THR A 10 7.92 -11.31 18.83
CA THR A 10 9.13 -10.54 18.50
C THR A 10 9.54 -10.68 17.04
N ARG A 11 9.43 -11.88 16.46
CA ARG A 11 9.74 -12.11 15.03
C ARG A 11 8.74 -11.40 14.12
N GLU A 12 7.47 -11.44 14.46
CA GLU A 12 6.43 -10.72 13.73
C GLU A 12 6.65 -9.21 13.80
N HIS A 13 6.99 -8.68 14.98
CA HIS A 13 7.34 -7.28 15.15
C HIS A 13 8.54 -6.88 14.27
N ALA A 14 9.61 -7.69 14.24
CA ALA A 14 10.76 -7.42 13.38
C ALA A 14 10.37 -7.40 11.89
N ALA A 15 9.59 -8.38 11.42
CA ALA A 15 9.15 -8.46 10.03
C ALA A 15 8.26 -7.27 9.63
N ILE A 16 7.37 -6.80 10.52
CA ILE A 16 6.59 -5.58 10.27
C ILE A 16 7.49 -4.33 10.28
N GLY A 17 8.52 -4.31 11.13
CA GLY A 17 9.53 -3.24 11.13
C GLY A 17 10.22 -3.10 9.77
N ASP A 18 10.73 -4.22 9.23
CA ASP A 18 11.35 -4.26 7.90
C ASP A 18 10.35 -3.85 6.81
N PHE A 19 9.07 -4.21 6.97
CA PHE A 19 8.02 -3.81 6.04
C PHE A 19 7.76 -2.29 6.07
N LEU A 20 7.84 -1.65 7.24
CA LEU A 20 7.72 -0.19 7.35
C LEU A 20 8.86 0.53 6.64
N GLU A 21 10.10 0.08 6.83
CA GLU A 21 11.25 0.66 6.13
C GLU A 21 11.10 0.55 4.61
N LEU A 22 10.55 -0.58 4.14
CA LEU A 22 10.29 -0.77 2.72
C LEU A 22 9.17 0.15 2.19
N LEU A 23 8.13 0.40 2.99
CA LEU A 23 7.10 1.37 2.63
C LEU A 23 7.66 2.80 2.55
N ASP A 24 8.58 3.16 3.46
CA ASP A 24 9.23 4.46 3.42
C ASP A 24 10.14 4.60 2.18
N GLN A 25 10.86 3.54 1.79
CA GLN A 25 11.62 3.49 0.53
C GLN A 25 10.73 3.60 -0.72
N GLU A 26 9.55 2.97 -0.71
CA GLU A 26 8.55 3.06 -1.79
C GLU A 26 8.03 4.49 -1.93
N ALA A 27 7.70 5.15 -0.81
CA ALA A 27 7.29 6.55 -0.79
C ALA A 27 8.39 7.48 -1.32
N GLU A 28 9.64 7.27 -0.92
CA GLU A 28 10.78 8.04 -1.37
C GLU A 28 11.00 7.89 -2.88
N ALA A 29 10.95 6.66 -3.41
CA ALA A 29 11.09 6.39 -4.83
C ALA A 29 10.01 7.11 -5.66
N MET A 30 8.75 7.06 -5.22
CA MET A 30 7.65 7.77 -5.89
C MET A 30 7.82 9.29 -5.82
N THR A 31 8.22 9.82 -4.66
CA THR A 31 8.41 11.27 -4.46
C THR A 31 9.50 11.82 -5.39
N HIS A 32 10.58 11.07 -5.61
CA HIS A 32 11.68 11.47 -6.48
C HIS A 32 11.50 11.03 -7.95
N GLY A 33 10.40 10.35 -8.28
CA GLY A 33 10.14 9.82 -9.62
C GLY A 33 11.06 8.68 -10.05
N ASP A 34 11.72 8.00 -9.12
CA ASP A 34 12.62 6.86 -9.37
C ASP A 34 11.82 5.55 -9.50
N PHE A 35 10.95 5.51 -10.50
CA PHE A 35 10.05 4.38 -10.73
C PHE A 35 10.79 3.08 -11.12
N ALA A 36 12.07 3.17 -11.53
CA ALA A 36 12.91 2.02 -11.85
C ALA A 36 13.18 1.12 -10.62
N LYS A 37 13.12 1.67 -9.40
CA LYS A 37 13.29 0.92 -8.15
C LYS A 37 12.02 0.16 -7.73
N LEU A 38 10.84 0.57 -8.18
CA LEU A 38 9.57 0.02 -7.71
C LEU A 38 9.43 -1.50 -7.91
N PRO A 39 9.81 -2.12 -9.06
CA PRO A 39 9.68 -3.56 -9.23
C PRO A 39 10.43 -4.35 -8.15
N GLY A 40 11.66 -3.94 -7.83
CA GLY A 40 12.46 -4.59 -6.78
C GLY A 40 11.90 -4.39 -5.37
N LEU A 41 11.24 -3.26 -5.12
CA LEU A 41 10.55 -2.99 -3.85
C LEU A 41 9.29 -3.85 -3.72
N VAL A 42 8.51 -4.02 -4.79
CA VAL A 42 7.31 -4.87 -4.81
C VAL A 42 7.65 -6.32 -4.49
N ASP A 43 8.71 -6.87 -5.08
CA ASP A 43 9.16 -8.25 -4.79
C ASP A 43 9.52 -8.44 -3.32
N ARG A 44 10.25 -7.50 -2.73
CA ARG A 44 10.60 -7.52 -1.30
C ARG A 44 9.37 -7.39 -0.42
N LYS A 45 8.40 -6.56 -0.82
CA LYS A 45 7.15 -6.31 -0.11
C LYS A 45 6.31 -7.57 -0.04
N SER A 46 6.23 -8.32 -1.14
CA SER A 46 5.56 -9.62 -1.18
C SER A 46 6.21 -10.62 -0.23
N ARG A 47 7.54 -10.75 -0.24
CA ARG A 47 8.26 -11.67 0.66
C ARG A 47 8.05 -11.35 2.14
N LEU A 48 8.08 -10.07 2.50
CA LEU A 48 7.83 -9.64 3.88
C LEU A 48 6.37 -9.86 4.28
N ALA A 49 5.40 -9.63 3.38
CA ALA A 49 4.00 -9.93 3.64
C ALA A 49 3.77 -11.43 3.91
N ASP A 50 4.43 -12.29 3.15
CA ASP A 50 4.40 -13.74 3.36
C ASP A 50 5.02 -14.13 4.72
N GLN A 51 6.13 -13.49 5.11
CA GLN A 51 6.77 -13.72 6.41
C GLN A 51 5.89 -13.27 7.59
N ILE A 52 5.26 -12.10 7.49
CA ILE A 52 4.32 -11.61 8.49
C ILE A 52 3.18 -12.61 8.66
N THR A 53 2.57 -13.04 7.55
CA THR A 53 1.49 -14.04 7.54
C THR A 53 1.93 -15.37 8.17
N PHE A 54 3.15 -15.81 7.87
CA PHE A 54 3.72 -17.01 8.46
C PHE A 54 3.86 -16.89 9.98
N PHE A 55 4.42 -15.79 10.50
CA PHE A 55 4.57 -15.61 11.94
C PHE A 55 3.23 -15.42 12.66
N SER A 56 2.28 -14.70 12.06
CA SER A 56 0.92 -14.59 12.59
C SER A 56 0.28 -15.97 12.75
N ARG A 57 0.45 -16.85 11.76
CA ARG A 57 -0.06 -18.23 11.83
C ARG A 57 0.64 -19.06 12.91
N GLN A 58 1.96 -18.93 13.07
CA GLN A 58 2.68 -19.63 14.14
C GLN A 58 2.20 -19.19 15.53
N ARG A 59 2.00 -17.87 15.72
CA ARG A 59 1.38 -17.32 16.94
C ARG A 59 -0.02 -17.90 17.17
N GLU A 60 -0.83 -18.02 16.13
CA GLU A 60 -2.18 -18.58 16.21
C GLU A 60 -2.20 -20.07 16.57
N ILE A 61 -1.26 -20.86 16.07
CA ILE A 61 -1.13 -22.28 16.45
C ILE A 61 -0.69 -22.42 17.91
N GLU A 62 0.24 -21.57 18.36
CA GLU A 62 0.74 -21.61 19.73
C GLU A 62 -0.35 -21.18 20.74
N GLN A 63 -1.15 -20.14 20.44
CA GLN A 63 -2.26 -19.76 21.33
C GLN A 63 -3.33 -20.87 21.42
N GLU A 64 -3.62 -21.56 20.33
CA GLU A 64 -4.57 -22.68 20.31
C GLU A 64 -4.07 -23.85 21.15
N THR A 65 -2.77 -24.13 21.07
CA THR A 65 -2.11 -25.15 21.91
C THR A 65 -2.20 -24.80 23.39
N LEU A 66 -2.22 -23.51 23.73
CA LEU A 66 -2.42 -23.00 25.09
C LEU A 66 -3.91 -22.94 25.51
N GLY A 67 -4.84 -23.36 24.64
CA GLY A 67 -6.28 -23.42 24.93
C GLY A 67 -7.05 -22.13 24.63
N TYR A 68 -6.45 -21.17 23.93
CA TYR A 68 -7.09 -19.92 23.52
C TYR A 68 -7.57 -20.00 22.06
N PRO A 69 -8.71 -19.38 21.70
CA PRO A 69 -9.23 -19.46 20.33
C PRO A 69 -8.31 -18.80 19.29
N ALA A 70 -8.43 -19.18 18.02
CA ALA A 70 -7.80 -18.46 16.93
C ALA A 70 -8.17 -16.96 16.88
N GLY A 71 -7.29 -16.18 16.25
CA GLY A 71 -7.53 -14.76 15.99
C GLY A 71 -7.32 -13.85 17.19
N ARG A 72 -7.84 -12.63 17.07
CA ARG A 72 -7.49 -11.50 17.95
C ARG A 72 -7.96 -11.66 19.39
N SER A 73 -9.16 -12.19 19.60
CA SER A 73 -9.71 -12.37 20.95
C SER A 73 -8.89 -13.37 21.77
N GLY A 74 -8.44 -14.46 21.14
CA GLY A 74 -7.53 -15.41 21.78
C GLY A 74 -6.15 -14.82 22.03
N ALA A 75 -5.62 -14.04 21.09
CA ALA A 75 -4.34 -13.37 21.25
C ALA A 75 -4.35 -12.39 22.44
N GLU A 76 -5.42 -11.61 22.59
CA GLU A 76 -5.59 -10.71 23.74
C GLU A 76 -5.72 -11.48 25.06
N ALA A 77 -6.42 -12.63 25.07
CA ALA A 77 -6.59 -13.46 26.25
C ALA A 77 -5.29 -14.17 26.69
N VAL A 78 -4.53 -14.74 25.76
CA VAL A 78 -3.24 -15.40 26.07
C VAL A 78 -2.19 -14.38 26.53
N VAL A 79 -2.22 -13.18 25.95
CA VAL A 79 -1.34 -12.07 26.33
C VAL A 79 -1.69 -11.55 27.73
N ALA A 80 -2.97 -11.40 28.06
CA ALA A 80 -3.42 -10.98 29.39
C ALA A 80 -2.92 -11.96 30.47
N ALA A 81 -2.90 -13.26 30.17
CA ALA A 81 -2.36 -14.31 31.04
C ALA A 81 -0.82 -14.42 31.03
N GLY A 82 -0.15 -13.82 30.04
CA GLY A 82 1.28 -14.00 29.74
C GLY A 82 2.26 -13.08 30.48
N GLY A 83 1.78 -12.21 31.37
CA GLY A 83 2.60 -11.26 32.13
C GLY A 83 3.01 -9.99 31.36
N GLU A 84 3.74 -9.09 32.02
CA GLU A 84 4.03 -7.75 31.51
C GLU A 84 4.82 -7.74 30.20
N ALA A 85 5.83 -8.61 30.06
CA ALA A 85 6.64 -8.70 28.85
C ALA A 85 5.81 -9.08 27.61
N MET A 86 4.87 -10.03 27.77
CA MET A 86 3.96 -10.44 26.70
C MET A 86 2.99 -9.32 26.33
N GLN A 87 2.43 -8.65 27.34
CA GLN A 87 1.55 -7.49 27.14
C GLN A 87 2.26 -6.35 26.42
N LYS A 88 3.53 -6.07 26.78
CA LYS A 88 4.35 -5.08 26.09
C LYS A 88 4.58 -5.48 24.63
N ALA A 89 5.06 -6.70 24.37
CA ALA A 89 5.32 -7.17 23.01
C ALA A 89 4.08 -7.12 22.11
N TRP A 90 2.90 -7.47 22.66
CA TRP A 90 1.64 -7.37 21.93
C TRP A 90 1.21 -5.94 21.62
N ARG A 91 1.37 -5.01 22.58
CA ARG A 91 1.10 -3.59 22.37
C ARG A 91 2.00 -3.02 21.27
N ASP A 92 3.30 -3.26 21.40
CA ASP A 92 4.31 -2.79 20.44
C ASP A 92 3.99 -3.32 19.02
N LEU A 93 3.65 -4.61 18.90
CA LEU A 93 3.26 -5.22 17.63
C LEU A 93 2.01 -4.55 17.02
N ARG A 94 0.99 -4.26 17.83
CA ARG A 94 -0.25 -3.63 17.37
C ARG A 94 -0.01 -2.19 16.90
N ASP A 95 0.78 -1.43 17.64
CA ASP A 95 1.14 -0.06 17.28
C ASP A 95 1.95 -0.04 15.97
N LEU A 96 2.84 -1.01 15.79
CA LEU A 96 3.62 -1.17 14.56
C LEU A 96 2.75 -1.56 13.36
N ALA A 97 1.79 -2.48 13.54
CA ALA A 97 0.84 -2.87 12.51
C ALA A 97 -0.06 -1.70 12.09
N ALA A 98 -0.50 -0.86 13.04
CA ALA A 98 -1.28 0.34 12.73
C ALA A 98 -0.47 1.35 11.90
N GLN A 99 0.81 1.54 12.24
CA GLN A 99 1.72 2.37 11.44
C GLN A 99 1.94 1.82 10.02
N ALA A 100 1.99 0.49 9.87
CA ALA A 100 2.18 -0.15 8.56
C ALA A 100 0.95 0.04 7.68
N HIS A 101 -0.24 -0.09 8.26
CA HIS A 101 -1.49 0.19 7.57
C HIS A 101 -1.54 1.64 7.06
N GLU A 102 -1.20 2.62 7.92
CA GLU A 102 -1.22 4.03 7.55
C GLU A 102 -0.19 4.37 6.45
N ARG A 103 1.05 3.89 6.57
CA ARG A 103 2.07 4.06 5.51
C ARG A 103 1.64 3.43 4.19
N ASN A 104 1.10 2.21 4.24
CA ASN A 104 0.65 1.52 3.03
C ASN A 104 -0.54 2.24 2.38
N HIS A 105 -1.45 2.80 3.18
CA HIS A 105 -2.54 3.62 2.68
C HIS A 105 -2.03 4.87 1.96
N ARG A 106 -1.11 5.62 2.58
CA ARG A 106 -0.47 6.80 1.98
C ARG A 106 0.22 6.48 0.66
N ASN A 107 1.01 5.40 0.61
CA ASN A 107 1.65 4.95 -0.64
C ASN A 107 0.60 4.60 -1.70
N GLY A 108 -0.50 3.94 -1.31
CA GLY A 108 -1.62 3.65 -2.20
C GLY A 108 -2.21 4.90 -2.84
N VAL A 109 -2.43 5.97 -2.07
CA VAL A 109 -2.91 7.26 -2.59
C VAL A 109 -1.93 7.88 -3.59
N MET A 110 -0.63 7.82 -3.30
CA MET A 110 0.41 8.32 -4.22
C MET A 110 0.40 7.57 -5.55
N ILE A 111 0.32 6.23 -5.50
CA ILE A 111 0.25 5.38 -6.71
C ILE A 111 -0.93 5.79 -7.59
N HIS A 112 -2.13 5.93 -7.01
CA HIS A 112 -3.31 6.34 -7.77
C HIS A 112 -3.15 7.72 -8.39
N THR A 113 -2.58 8.68 -7.65
CA THR A 113 -2.33 10.04 -8.14
C THR A 113 -1.39 10.04 -9.36
N HIS A 114 -0.29 9.26 -9.30
CA HIS A 114 0.62 9.12 -10.43
C HIS A 114 -0.02 8.45 -11.64
N LEU A 115 -0.85 7.42 -11.43
CA LEU A 115 -1.58 6.74 -12.51
C LEU A 115 -2.56 7.68 -13.21
N ASP A 116 -3.31 8.48 -12.44
CA ASP A 116 -4.28 9.43 -13.00
C ASP A 116 -3.59 10.53 -13.81
N TYR A 117 -2.49 11.09 -13.29
CA TYR A 117 -1.67 12.06 -14.03
C TYR A 117 -1.13 11.46 -15.34
N THR A 118 -0.60 10.24 -15.29
CA THR A 118 -0.04 9.56 -16.47
C THR A 118 -1.12 9.31 -17.53
N ARG A 119 -2.31 8.85 -17.12
CA ARG A 119 -3.46 8.66 -18.02
C ARG A 119 -3.91 9.97 -18.67
N GLN A 120 -3.96 11.05 -17.91
CA GLN A 120 -4.31 12.38 -18.42
C GLN A 120 -3.26 12.87 -19.43
N ALA A 121 -1.97 12.70 -19.14
CA ALA A 121 -0.88 13.08 -20.04
C ALA A 121 -0.93 12.30 -21.36
N ILE A 122 -1.13 10.97 -21.30
CA ILE A 122 -1.32 10.11 -22.49
C ILE A 122 -2.54 10.56 -23.30
N SER A 123 -3.68 10.82 -22.64
CA SER A 123 -4.90 11.30 -23.29
C SER A 123 -4.67 12.64 -24.01
N PHE A 124 -3.96 13.57 -23.38
CA PHE A 124 -3.60 14.85 -23.97
C PHE A 124 -2.67 14.71 -25.19
N LEU A 125 -1.66 13.84 -25.11
CA LEU A 125 -0.77 13.55 -26.25
C LEU A 125 -1.56 12.93 -27.42
N HIS A 126 -2.45 11.98 -27.14
CA HIS A 126 -3.32 11.37 -28.16
C HIS A 126 -4.31 12.38 -28.78
N ALA A 127 -4.88 13.29 -27.99
CA ALA A 127 -5.78 14.33 -28.49
C ALA A 127 -5.08 15.27 -29.48
N LYS A 128 -3.78 15.55 -29.30
CA LYS A 128 -2.98 16.35 -30.23
C LYS A 128 -2.64 15.64 -31.55
N THR A 129 -2.74 14.32 -31.60
CA THR A 129 -2.56 13.53 -32.83
C THR A 129 -3.83 13.37 -33.67
N GLN A 130 -4.98 13.92 -33.25
CA GLN A 130 -6.09 14.09 -34.20
C GLN A 130 -5.68 15.10 -35.26
N PRO A 131 -5.66 14.73 -36.56
CA PRO A 131 -5.27 15.66 -37.60
C PRO A 131 -6.18 16.89 -37.57
N LEU A 132 -5.59 18.08 -37.50
CA LEU A 132 -6.31 19.33 -37.78
C LEU A 132 -6.74 19.42 -39.27
N TYR A 133 -6.33 18.44 -40.07
CA TYR A 133 -6.45 18.37 -41.52
C TYR A 133 -6.89 16.95 -41.92
N GLY A 134 -8.08 16.82 -42.50
CA GLY A 134 -8.45 15.57 -43.18
C GLY A 134 -7.59 15.35 -44.43
N PRO A 135 -7.55 14.12 -44.99
CA PRO A 135 -6.87 13.83 -46.27
C PRO A 135 -7.30 14.72 -47.44
N ASN A 136 -8.47 15.36 -47.33
CA ASN A 136 -9.05 16.27 -48.32
C ASN A 136 -8.86 17.76 -48.01
N GLY A 137 -8.01 18.10 -47.03
CA GLY A 137 -7.68 19.48 -46.67
C GLY A 137 -8.76 20.31 -46.00
N THR A 138 -9.82 19.67 -45.50
CA THR A 138 -10.88 20.35 -44.76
C THR A 138 -10.49 20.51 -43.29
N HIS A 139 -10.45 21.76 -42.81
CA HIS A 139 -10.28 22.06 -41.39
C HIS A 139 -11.53 21.62 -40.62
N HIS A 140 -11.36 20.79 -39.59
CA HIS A 140 -12.39 20.56 -38.58
C HIS A 140 -12.26 21.70 -37.55
N THR A 141 -12.73 22.90 -37.89
CA THR A 141 -12.92 23.92 -36.85
C THR A 141 -14.07 23.44 -35.97
N GLY A 142 -13.78 23.06 -34.73
CA GLY A 142 -14.81 22.75 -33.73
C GLY A 142 -15.87 23.84 -33.77
N ALA A 143 -17.13 23.43 -33.91
CA ALA A 143 -18.26 24.33 -34.14
C ALA A 143 -18.42 25.32 -32.97
N SER A 144 -17.78 26.48 -33.09
CA SER A 144 -18.13 27.65 -32.29
C SER A 144 -19.44 28.19 -32.86
N THR A 145 -20.55 27.93 -32.18
CA THR A 145 -21.85 28.57 -32.42
C THR A 145 -21.77 30.05 -32.04
N GLY A 146 -21.07 30.84 -32.85
CA GLY A 146 -21.14 32.30 -32.82
C GLY A 146 -22.31 32.76 -33.65
N LYS A 147 -23.33 33.35 -33.01
CA LYS A 147 -24.46 33.98 -33.70
C LYS A 147 -23.96 35.07 -34.66
N PRO A 148 -24.36 35.08 -35.95
CA PRO A 148 -24.03 36.19 -36.83
C PRO A 148 -24.83 37.43 -36.43
N LEU A 149 -24.12 38.48 -36.02
CA LEU A 149 -24.64 39.84 -35.94
C LEU A 149 -24.43 40.51 -37.30
N ALA A 150 -25.33 40.29 -38.26
CA ALA A 150 -25.42 41.14 -39.46
C ALA A 150 -26.71 40.87 -40.27
N LEU A 151 -27.36 41.99 -40.64
CA LEU A 151 -28.32 42.20 -41.75
C LEU A 151 -29.74 41.68 -41.50
N GLY A 152 -30.82 42.46 -41.62
CA GLY A 152 -31.04 43.83 -42.08
C GLY A 152 -32.55 44.08 -42.04
#